data_AF-A0A536XRL1-F1
#
_entry.id   AF-A0A536XRL1-F1
#
_cell.length_a   1.000
_cell.length_b   1.000
_cell.length_c   1.000
_cell.angle_alpha   90.00
_cell.angle_beta   90.00
_cell.angle_gamma   90.00
#
_symmetry.space_group_name_H-M   'P 1'
#
loop_
_entity.id
_entity.type
_entity.pdbx_description
1 polymer ?
#
loop_
_entity_poly.entity_id
_entity_poly.type
_entity_poly.pdbx_seq_one_letter_code
_entity_poly.pdbx_strand_id
1 'polypeptide(L)' 'MNDAAAVARLATEPEAFAVEPAAEATPQAKILLVDDEPKSLFALQELLATLGQNLMIAQSGE' A
#
# COMPACT_ATOMS: atom_id res chain seq x y z
N MET A 1 18.73 36.48 -31.73
CA MET A 1 19.24 35.14 -32.07
C MET A 1 19.30 34.33 -30.79
N ASN A 2 18.33 33.42 -30.68
CA ASN A 2 18.24 32.18 -29.89
C ASN A 2 18.29 32.21 -28.36
N ASP A 3 17.11 31.99 -27.78
CA ASP A 3 16.78 30.91 -26.83
C ASP A 3 17.89 29.92 -26.44
N ALA A 4 18.01 29.60 -25.15
CA ALA A 4 17.27 28.45 -24.59
C ALA A 4 17.69 28.13 -23.14
N ALA A 5 16.67 27.83 -22.34
CA ALA A 5 16.65 26.85 -21.26
C ALA A 5 17.43 27.14 -19.96
N ALA A 6 16.71 27.79 -19.05
CA ALA A 6 16.77 27.51 -17.63
C ALA A 6 16.50 26.03 -17.33
N VAL A 7 17.25 25.42 -16.42
CA VAL A 7 16.67 24.44 -15.48
C VAL A 7 17.45 24.50 -14.16
N ALA A 8 17.01 25.38 -13.25
CA ALA A 8 17.33 25.25 -11.85
C ALA A 8 16.59 24.01 -11.34
N ARG A 9 17.32 22.91 -11.12
CA ARG A 9 16.78 21.78 -10.37
C ARG A 9 16.72 22.20 -8.91
N LEU A 10 15.59 22.79 -8.53
CA LEU A 10 15.16 22.91 -7.14
C LEU A 10 15.01 21.48 -6.61
N ALA A 11 15.90 21.10 -5.71
CA ALA A 11 15.72 19.93 -4.87
C ALA A 11 14.56 20.24 -3.92
N THR A 12 13.36 19.81 -4.28
CA THR A 12 12.22 19.83 -3.37
C THR A 12 12.50 18.84 -2.25
N GLU A 13 12.64 19.38 -1.04
CA GLU A 13 12.69 18.67 0.23
C GLU A 13 11.56 17.63 0.30
N PRO A 14 11.75 16.49 1.00
CA PRO A 14 10.72 15.47 1.08
C PRO A 14 9.45 16.09 1.66
N GLU A 15 8.36 16.05 0.89
CA GLU A 15 7.02 16.41 1.37
C GLU A 15 6.77 15.64 2.66
N ALA A 16 6.86 16.36 3.78
CA ALA A 16 6.35 15.87 5.05
C ALA A 16 4.87 15.57 4.81
N PHE A 17 4.50 14.29 4.92
CA PHE A 17 3.12 13.84 4.88
C PHE A 17 2.32 14.66 5.90
N ALA A 18 1.61 15.68 5.42
CA ALA A 18 0.71 16.46 6.24
C ALA A 18 -0.45 15.55 6.63
N VAL A 19 -0.40 15.03 7.86
CA VAL A 19 -1.51 14.29 8.44
C VAL A 19 -2.58 15.31 8.81
N GLU A 20 -3.53 15.53 7.91
CA GLU A 20 -4.78 16.18 8.26
C GLU A 20 -5.53 15.26 9.25
N PRO A 21 -6.09 15.79 10.36
CA PRO A 21 -6.87 14.98 11.29
C PRO A 21 -8.26 14.73 10.70
N ALA A 22 -8.31 14.01 9.58
CA ALA A 22 -9.52 13.32 9.17
C ALA A 22 -9.71 12.21 10.20
N ALA A 23 -10.89 12.15 10.84
CA ALA A 23 -11.26 11.05 11.70
C ALA A 23 -10.84 9.73 11.04
N GLU A 24 -9.77 9.11 11.54
CA GLU A 24 -8.96 8.14 10.80
C GLU A 24 -9.73 6.83 10.69
N ALA A 25 -10.68 6.77 9.77
CA ALA A 25 -11.07 5.50 9.18
C ALA A 25 -9.82 4.97 8.50
N THR A 26 -9.15 3.99 9.12
CA THR A 26 -8.02 3.29 8.50
C THR A 26 -8.44 2.89 7.09
N PRO A 27 -7.76 3.38 6.04
CA PRO A 27 -8.16 3.10 4.67
C PRO A 27 -8.18 1.59 4.46
N GLN A 28 -9.34 1.06 4.05
CA GLN A 28 -9.50 -0.37 3.82
C GLN A 28 -8.78 -0.77 2.52
N ALA A 29 -7.63 -1.41 2.66
CA ALA A 29 -6.91 -2.03 1.56
C ALA A 29 -7.48 -3.42 1.26
N LYS A 30 -7.31 -3.86 0.00
CA LYS A 30 -7.55 -5.25 -0.42
C LYS A 30 -6.21 -5.97 -0.47
N ILE A 31 -6.07 -7.05 0.30
CA ILE A 31 -4.84 -7.84 0.42
C ILE A 31 -5.10 -9.21 -0.19
N LEU A 32 -4.37 -9.56 -1.26
CA LEU A 32 -4.43 -10.89 -1.86
C LEU A 32 -3.37 -11.78 -1.21
N LEU A 33 -3.82 -12.86 -0.56
CA LEU A 33 -2.98 -13.94 -0.08
C LEU A 33 -2.99 -15.07 -1.10
N VAL A 34 -1.80 -15.44 -1.58
CA VAL A 34 -1.60 -16.57 -2.48
C VAL A 34 -0.63 -17.54 -1.81
N ASP A 35 -1.13 -18.71 -1.43
CA ASP A 35 -0.33 -19.80 -0.89
C ASP A 35 -1.00 -21.12 -1.30
N ASP A 36 -0.21 -22.11 -1.68
CA ASP A 36 -0.68 -23.45 -2.06
C ASP A 36 -0.81 -24.37 -0.84
N GLU A 37 -0.25 -23.99 0.32
CA GLU A 37 -0.36 -24.76 1.55
C GLU A 37 -1.52 -24.28 2.45
N PRO A 38 -2.56 -25.11 2.68
CA PRO A 38 -3.77 -24.69 3.40
C PRO A 38 -3.51 -24.32 4.87
N LYS A 39 -2.47 -24.90 5.50
CA LYS A 39 -2.07 -24.58 6.87
C LYS A 39 -1.47 -23.18 6.98
N SER A 40 -0.61 -22.83 6.03
CA SER A 40 0.01 -21.51 5.95
C SER A 40 -1.06 -20.44 5.72
N LEU A 41 -1.96 -20.69 4.76
CA LEU A 41 -3.06 -19.79 4.44
C LEU A 41 -3.94 -19.47 5.65
N PHE A 42 -4.30 -20.50 6.42
CA PHE A 42 -5.10 -20.33 7.63
C PHE A 42 -4.38 -19.48 8.68
N ALA A 43 -3.09 -19.76 8.94
CA ALA A 43 -2.31 -19.01 9.91
C ALA A 43 -2.17 -17.52 9.52
N LEU A 44 -1.92 -17.25 8.24
CA LEU A 44 -1.80 -15.89 7.71
C LEU A 44 -3.14 -15.14 7.75
N GLN A 45 -4.25 -15.82 7.46
CA GLN A 45 -5.59 -15.23 7.58
C GLN A 45 -5.88 -14.79 9.01
N GLU A 46 -5.65 -15.64 10.01
CA GLU A 46 -5.88 -15.31 11.43
C GLU A 46 -4.98 -14.16 11.89
N LEU A 47 -3.72 -14.16 11.47
CA LEU A 47 -2.78 -13.09 11.81
C LEU A 47 -3.24 -11.73 11.25
N LEU A 48 -3.62 -11.72 9.96
CA LEU A 48 -3.99 -10.48 9.26
C LEU A 48 -5.42 -10.03 9.52
N ALA A 49 -6.30 -10.90 10.04
CA ALA A 49 -7.67 -10.54 10.42
C ALA A 49 -7.70 -9.40 11.46
N THR A 50 -6.66 -9.33 12.30
CA THR A 50 -6.48 -8.27 13.31
C THR A 50 -6.31 -6.87 12.71
N LEU A 51 -5.91 -6.77 11.44
CA LEU A 51 -5.69 -5.50 10.74
C LEU A 51 -6.99 -4.84 10.26
N GLY A 52 -8.12 -5.54 10.31
CA GLY A 52 -9.41 -5.01 9.85
C GLY A 52 -9.46 -4.69 8.35
N GLN A 53 -8.60 -5.34 7.55
CA GLN A 53 -8.48 -5.15 6.10
C GLN A 53 -9.30 -6.18 5.33
N ASN A 54 -9.48 -5.96 4.04
CA ASN A 54 -10.18 -6.91 3.16
C ASN A 54 -9.19 -7.97 2.65
N LEU A 55 -9.22 -9.16 3.25
CA LEU A 55 -8.39 -10.29 2.83
C LEU A 55 -9.06 -11.08 1.69
N MET A 56 -8.34 -11.30 0.60
CA MET A 56 -8.72 -12.14 -0.53
C MET A 56 -7.79 -13.35 -0.55
N ILE A 57 -8.34 -14.55 -0.64
CA ILE A 57 -7.56 -15.80 -0.61
C ILE A 57 -7.55 -16.44 -2.01
N ALA A 58 -6.37 -16.80 -2.48
CA ALA A 58 -6.18 -17.65 -3.66
C ALA A 58 -5.24 -18.81 -3.32
N GLN A 59 -5.57 -20.02 -3.79
CA GLN A 59 -4.75 -21.22 -3.58
C GLN A 59 -3.76 -21.46 -4.73
N SER A 60 -3.90 -20.71 -5.81
CA SER A 60 -3.07 -20.78 -7.02
C SER A 60 -3.26 -19.49 -7.83
N GLY A 61 -2.38 -19.26 -8.81
CA GLY A 61 -2.41 -18.10 -9.70
C GLY A 61 -3.10 -18.32 -11.05
N GLU A 62 -4.02 -19.29 -11.16
CA GLU A 62 -4.78 -19.56 -12.39
C GLU A 62 -6.10 -18.78 -12.48
#